data_AF-R0E0A3-F1
#
_entry.id   AF-R0E0A3-F1
#
_cell.length_a   1.000
_cell.length_b   1.000
_cell.length_c   1.000
_cell.angle_alpha   90.00
_cell.angle_beta   90.00
_cell.angle_gamma   90.00
#
_symmetry.space_group_name_H-M   'P 1'
#
loop_
_entity.id
_entity.type
_entity.pdbx_description
1 polymer ?
#
loop_
_entity_poly.entity_id
_entity_poly.type
_entity_poly.pdbx_seq_one_letter_code
_entity_poly.pdbx_strand_id
1 'polypeptide(L)'
;MREALAMRGQFGKIGRALRLIHTAYTQPLDVAQLAEEAGMSVPTFHSHFKAITQVSPMQYVKTTRLHQARLLMVREGVTAEAASHAVGYTSPSQFSREFKRLFKLTPAAETKRMREGFSLPAAFANAQYVSSH
;
A
#
# COMPACT_ATOMS: atom_id res chain seq x y z
N MET A 1 -4.35 2.39 -33.94
CA MET A 1 -3.02 2.97 -33.68
C MET A 1 -3.05 4.20 -32.76
N ARG A 2 -4.00 5.15 -32.89
CA ARG A 2 -4.12 6.35 -32.02
C ARG A 2 -4.43 6.06 -30.55
N GLU A 3 -5.29 5.08 -30.27
CA GLU A 3 -5.69 4.73 -28.90
C GLU A 3 -4.52 4.21 -28.05
N ALA A 4 -3.67 3.34 -28.60
CA ALA A 4 -2.50 2.81 -27.89
C ALA A 4 -1.47 3.91 -27.52
N LEU A 5 -1.30 4.93 -28.38
CA LEU A 5 -0.44 6.07 -28.11
C LEU A 5 -1.04 7.02 -27.07
N ALA A 6 -2.36 7.25 -27.13
CA ALA A 6 -3.07 8.01 -26.11
C ALA A 6 -2.97 7.32 -24.74
N MET A 7 -3.12 5.99 -24.69
CA MET A 7 -2.95 5.22 -23.46
C MET A 7 -1.54 5.39 -22.86
N ARG A 8 -0.47 5.36 -23.67
CA ARG A 8 0.92 5.61 -23.18
C ARG A 8 1.06 6.95 -22.46
N GLY A 9 0.45 8.02 -22.98
CA GLY A 9 0.43 9.33 -22.31
C GLY A 9 -0.36 9.32 -21.00
N GLN A 10 -1.50 8.61 -20.97
CA GLN A 10 -2.31 8.49 -19.75
C GLN A 10 -1.63 7.65 -18.67
N PHE A 11 -0.87 6.61 -19.02
CA PHE A 11 -0.06 5.85 -18.06
C PHE A 11 0.95 6.74 -17.34
N GLY A 12 1.63 7.64 -18.06
CA GLY A 12 2.56 8.59 -17.44
C GLY A 12 1.89 9.56 -16.46
N LYS A 13 0.68 10.04 -16.80
CA LYS A 13 -0.13 10.92 -15.94
C LYS A 13 -0.62 10.20 -14.69
N ILE A 14 -1.18 9.00 -14.82
CA ILE A 14 -1.57 8.17 -13.66
C ILE A 14 -0.35 7.78 -12.83
N GLY A 15 0.81 7.58 -13.46
CA GLY A 15 2.07 7.32 -12.78
C GLY A 15 2.48 8.43 -11.81
N ARG A 16 2.18 9.71 -12.11
CA ARG A 16 2.41 10.83 -11.17
C ARG A 16 1.54 10.71 -9.93
N ALA A 17 0.23 10.51 -10.12
CA ALA A 17 -0.69 10.30 -9.00
C ALA A 17 -0.32 9.08 -8.14
N LEU A 18 0.10 7.97 -8.75
CA LEU A 18 0.58 6.79 -8.01
C LEU A 18 1.82 7.12 -7.17
N ARG A 19 2.78 7.87 -7.71
CA ARG A 19 3.95 8.32 -6.93
C ARG A 19 3.54 9.21 -5.76
N LEU A 20 2.61 10.14 -5.96
CA LEU A 20 2.08 10.97 -4.87
C LEU A 20 1.43 10.11 -3.79
N ILE A 21 0.62 9.11 -4.15
CA ILE A 21 0.03 8.19 -3.18
C ILE A 21 1.13 7.46 -2.39
N HIS A 22 2.13 6.88 -3.05
CA HIS A 22 3.18 6.11 -2.35
C HIS A 22 4.11 6.96 -1.50
N THR A 23 4.29 8.24 -1.81
CA THR A 23 5.16 9.16 -1.06
C THR A 23 4.43 9.92 0.04
N ALA A 24 3.11 10.12 -0.11
CA ALA A 24 2.30 10.96 0.80
C ALA A 24 1.07 10.23 1.36
N TYR A 25 1.01 8.90 1.36
CA TYR A 25 -0.16 8.15 1.85
C TYR A 25 -0.53 8.48 3.30
N THR A 26 0.42 8.93 4.13
CA THR A 26 0.16 9.32 5.52
C THR A 26 -0.63 10.63 5.65
N GLN A 27 -0.63 11.46 4.59
CA GLN A 27 -1.30 12.75 4.53
C GLN A 27 -2.76 12.60 4.10
N PRO A 28 -3.65 13.57 4.43
CA PRO A 28 -5.02 13.59 3.94
C PRO A 28 -5.02 13.83 2.41
N LEU A 29 -5.03 12.75 1.64
CA LEU A 29 -5.17 12.78 0.19
C LEU A 29 -6.65 12.71 -0.20
N ASP A 30 -7.05 13.53 -1.17
CA ASP A 30 -8.35 13.44 -1.81
C ASP A 30 -8.24 13.21 -3.34
N VAL A 31 -9.38 12.93 -3.97
CA VAL A 31 -9.42 12.63 -5.41
C VAL A 31 -9.11 13.87 -6.27
N ALA A 32 -9.36 15.08 -5.77
CA ALA A 32 -9.12 16.31 -6.50
C ALA A 32 -7.61 16.58 -6.60
N GLN A 33 -6.88 16.47 -5.50
CA GLN A 33 -5.42 16.57 -5.46
C GLN A 33 -4.75 15.54 -6.37
N LEU A 34 -5.23 14.29 -6.35
CA LEU A 34 -4.69 13.23 -7.21
C LEU A 34 -4.96 13.49 -8.70
N ALA A 35 -6.13 14.05 -9.04
CA ALA A 35 -6.47 14.42 -10.40
C ALA A 35 -5.64 15.61 -10.90
N GLU A 36 -5.41 16.60 -10.03
CA GLU A 36 -4.54 17.75 -10.28
C GLU A 36 -3.10 17.31 -10.57
N GLU A 37 -2.54 16.43 -9.74
CA GLU A 37 -1.21 15.83 -9.94
C GLU A 37 -1.12 15.09 -11.29
N ALA A 38 -2.20 14.40 -11.68
CA ALA A 38 -2.30 13.75 -12.98
C ALA A 38 -2.53 14.72 -14.15
N GLY A 39 -2.82 16.00 -13.91
CA GLY A 39 -3.19 16.98 -14.93
C GLY A 39 -4.46 16.56 -15.67
N MET A 40 -5.48 16.18 -14.90
CA MET A 40 -6.77 15.67 -15.37
C MET A 40 -7.91 16.29 -14.58
N SER A 41 -9.10 16.39 -15.20
CA SER A 41 -10.33 16.61 -14.43
C SER A 41 -10.64 15.40 -13.56
N VAL A 42 -11.37 15.59 -12.47
CA VAL A 42 -11.74 14.51 -11.53
C VAL A 42 -12.46 13.34 -12.22
N PRO A 43 -13.48 13.54 -13.08
CA PRO A 43 -14.18 12.42 -13.74
C PRO A 43 -13.27 11.60 -14.66
N THR A 44 -12.41 12.29 -15.43
CA THR A 44 -11.42 11.66 -16.31
C THR A 44 -10.41 10.88 -15.47
N PHE A 45 -9.82 11.50 -14.46
CA PHE A 45 -8.88 10.85 -13.55
C PHE A 45 -9.46 9.58 -12.93
N HIS A 46 -10.66 9.67 -12.35
CA HIS A 46 -11.29 8.52 -11.71
C HIS A 46 -11.46 7.34 -12.68
N SER A 47 -11.92 7.61 -13.90
CA SER A 47 -12.17 6.60 -14.92
C SER A 47 -10.86 5.96 -15.41
N HIS A 48 -9.85 6.76 -15.74
CA HIS A 48 -8.55 6.27 -16.19
C HIS A 48 -7.78 5.54 -15.10
N PHE A 49 -7.78 6.07 -13.87
CA PHE A 49 -7.14 5.44 -12.72
C PHE A 49 -7.74 4.06 -12.46
N LYS A 50 -9.07 3.94 -12.45
CA LYS A 50 -9.75 2.65 -12.27
C LYS A 50 -9.48 1.69 -13.43
N ALA A 51 -9.47 2.16 -14.67
CA ALA A 51 -9.15 1.32 -15.83
C ALA A 51 -7.73 0.75 -15.76
N ILE A 52 -6.78 1.49 -15.19
CA ILE A 52 -5.38 1.06 -15.07
C ILE A 52 -5.14 0.21 -13.82
N THR A 53 -5.67 0.62 -12.66
CA THR A 53 -5.37 -0.02 -11.36
C THR A 53 -6.42 -1.05 -10.93
N GLN A 54 -7.53 -1.16 -11.68
CA GLN A 54 -8.71 -1.98 -11.36
C GLN A 54 -9.45 -1.56 -10.08
N VAL A 55 -9.03 -0.50 -9.41
CA VAL A 55 -9.64 0.01 -8.17
C VAL A 55 -9.82 1.52 -8.24
N SER A 56 -10.73 2.07 -7.44
CA SER A 56 -10.87 3.53 -7.38
C SER A 56 -9.69 4.18 -6.66
N PRO A 57 -9.36 5.46 -6.94
CA PRO A 57 -8.24 6.16 -6.32
C PRO A 57 -8.23 6.07 -4.79
N MET A 58 -9.36 6.34 -4.15
CA MET A 58 -9.44 6.32 -2.68
C MET A 58 -9.35 4.91 -2.10
N GLN A 59 -9.79 3.87 -2.82
CA GLN A 59 -9.57 2.48 -2.39
C GLN A 59 -8.10 2.08 -2.54
N TYR A 60 -7.39 2.60 -3.54
CA TYR A 60 -5.95 2.40 -3.70
C TYR A 60 -5.16 3.03 -2.55
N VAL A 61 -5.49 4.28 -2.17
CA VAL A 61 -4.90 4.96 -1.00
C VAL A 61 -5.12 4.13 0.27
N LYS A 62 -6.37 3.71 0.54
CA LYS A 62 -6.69 2.88 1.72
C LYS A 62 -5.90 1.57 1.72
N THR A 63 -5.90 0.85 0.61
CA THR A 63 -5.17 -0.42 0.48
C THR A 63 -3.67 -0.21 0.71
N THR A 64 -3.10 0.87 0.17
CA THR A 64 -1.70 1.25 0.40
C THR A 64 -1.43 1.45 1.89
N ARG A 65 -2.23 2.27 2.58
CA ARG A 65 -2.11 2.51 4.02
C ARG A 65 -2.20 1.23 4.85
N LEU A 66 -3.16 0.36 4.55
CA LEU A 66 -3.36 -0.90 5.26
C LEU A 66 -2.18 -1.86 5.09
N HIS A 67 -1.60 -1.95 3.88
CA HIS A 67 -0.38 -2.72 3.66
C HIS A 67 0.82 -2.14 4.41
N GLN A 68 0.98 -0.82 4.43
CA GLN A 68 2.07 -0.18 5.17
C GLN A 68 1.94 -0.40 6.68
N ALA A 69 0.72 -0.27 7.24
CA ALA A 69 0.48 -0.55 8.65
C ALA A 69 0.81 -1.99 9.01
N ARG A 70 0.47 -2.94 8.13
CA ARG A 70 0.85 -4.35 8.31
C ARG A 70 2.37 -4.52 8.39
N LEU A 71 3.12 -3.85 7.51
CA LEU A 71 4.58 -3.89 7.53
C LEU A 71 5.16 -3.27 8.81
N LEU A 72 4.63 -2.13 9.27
CA LEU A 72 5.04 -1.48 10.52
C LEU A 72 4.83 -2.42 11.72
N MET A 73 3.63 -3.00 11.86
CA MET A 73 3.35 -3.94 12.97
C MET A 73 4.28 -5.16 12.95
N VAL A 74 4.55 -5.71 11.75
CA VAL A 74 5.42 -6.89 11.63
C VAL A 74 6.87 -6.56 11.94
N ARG A 75 7.42 -5.49 11.36
CA ARG A 75 8.86 -5.15 11.41
C ARG A 75 9.27 -4.41 12.68
N GLU A 76 8.44 -3.48 13.13
CA GLU A 76 8.78 -2.57 14.23
C GLU A 76 8.05 -2.94 15.53
N GLY A 77 7.07 -3.84 15.47
CA GLY A 77 6.33 -4.29 16.66
C GLY A 77 5.43 -3.25 17.30
N VAL A 78 5.12 -2.19 16.56
CA VAL A 78 4.12 -1.20 16.97
C VAL A 78 2.73 -1.83 17.06
N THR A 79 1.89 -1.27 17.93
CA THR A 79 0.50 -1.71 18.10
C THR A 79 -0.34 -1.36 16.87
N ALA A 80 -1.50 -2.01 16.71
CA ALA A 80 -2.45 -1.70 15.63
C ALA A 80 -2.94 -0.24 15.68
N GLU A 81 -3.11 0.31 16.88
CA GLU A 81 -3.49 1.70 17.10
C GLU A 81 -2.39 2.66 16.62
N ALA A 82 -1.15 2.45 17.10
CA ALA A 82 0.00 3.26 16.68
C ALA A 82 0.22 3.18 15.16
N ALA A 83 0.16 1.98 14.58
CA ALA A 83 0.28 1.78 13.14
C ALA A 83 -0.84 2.48 12.37
N SER A 84 -2.08 2.50 12.89
CA SER A 84 -3.20 3.17 12.23
C SER A 84 -2.97 4.68 12.12
N HIS A 85 -2.49 5.31 13.19
CA HIS A 85 -2.15 6.73 13.19
C HIS A 85 -0.95 7.02 12.29
N ALA A 86 0.09 6.19 12.34
CA ALA A 86 1.28 6.33 11.51
C ALA A 86 0.99 6.31 10.00
N VAL A 87 -0.08 5.61 9.58
CA VAL A 87 -0.48 5.55 8.16
C VAL A 87 -1.64 6.50 7.81
N GLY A 88 -2.01 7.41 8.70
CA GLY A 88 -2.97 8.49 8.42
C GLY A 88 -4.44 8.13 8.66
N TYR A 89 -4.75 7.13 9.50
CA TYR A 89 -6.11 6.94 10.04
C TYR A 89 -6.30 7.78 11.31
N THR A 90 -7.46 8.43 11.41
CA THR A 90 -7.89 9.14 12.63
C THR A 90 -8.68 8.23 13.58
N SER A 91 -9.21 7.11 13.09
CA SER A 91 -10.01 6.16 13.86
C SER A 91 -9.39 4.75 13.82
N PRO A 92 -8.78 4.28 14.91
CA PRO A 92 -8.28 2.90 15.04
C PRO A 92 -9.37 1.84 14.82
N SER A 93 -10.62 2.13 15.19
CA SER A 93 -11.75 1.23 14.96
C SER A 93 -12.12 1.11 13.48
N GLN A 94 -12.11 2.23 12.74
CA GLN A 94 -12.31 2.19 11.28
C GLN A 94 -11.18 1.41 10.60
N PHE A 95 -9.93 1.71 10.98
CA PHE A 95 -8.75 0.99 10.51
C PHE A 95 -8.91 -0.52 10.71
N SER A 96 -9.25 -0.95 11.93
CA SER A 96 -9.37 -2.39 12.26
C SER A 96 -10.44 -3.09 11.42
N ARG A 97 -11.58 -2.43 11.15
CA ARG A 97 -12.64 -2.97 10.28
C ARG A 97 -12.17 -3.09 8.83
N GLU A 98 -11.54 -2.06 8.28
CA GLU A 98 -11.04 -2.08 6.90
C GLU A 98 -9.88 -3.07 6.73
N PHE A 99 -8.99 -3.16 7.72
CA PHE A 99 -7.89 -4.12 7.77
C PHE A 99 -8.42 -5.56 7.72
N LYS A 100 -9.37 -5.90 8.60
CA LYS A 100 -9.98 -7.23 8.62
C LYS A 100 -10.69 -7.55 7.31
N ARG A 101 -11.35 -6.57 6.69
CA ARG A 101 -12.01 -6.74 5.40
C ARG A 101 -11.01 -7.10 4.28
N LEU A 102 -9.86 -6.44 4.27
CA LEU A 102 -8.80 -6.65 3.27
C LEU A 102 -8.02 -7.95 3.50
N PHE A 103 -7.47 -8.15 4.70
CA PHE A 103 -6.57 -9.27 5.02
C PHE A 103 -7.27 -10.52 5.56
N LYS A 104 -8.58 -10.44 5.80
CA LYS A 104 -9.42 -11.51 6.40
C LYS A 104 -9.08 -11.86 7.85
N LEU A 105 -8.05 -11.24 8.43
CA LEU A 105 -7.61 -11.40 9.81
C LEU A 105 -7.59 -10.06 10.54
N THR A 106 -7.68 -10.09 11.87
CA THR A 106 -7.45 -8.89 12.69
C THR A 106 -5.98 -8.45 12.58
N PRO A 107 -5.66 -7.18 12.85
CA PRO A 107 -4.27 -6.69 12.84
C PRO A 107 -3.31 -7.55 13.66
N ALA A 108 -3.71 -7.95 14.88
CA ALA A 108 -2.90 -8.80 15.75
C ALA A 108 -2.72 -10.22 15.18
N ALA A 109 -3.79 -10.85 14.67
CA ALA A 109 -3.72 -12.19 14.09
C ALA A 109 -2.90 -12.23 12.80
N GLU A 110 -3.03 -11.24 11.93
CA GLU A 110 -2.20 -11.10 10.72
C GLU A 110 -0.73 -10.91 11.07
N THR A 111 -0.43 -10.06 12.06
CA THR A 111 0.96 -9.80 12.51
C THR A 111 1.59 -11.07 13.08
N LYS A 112 0.84 -11.80 13.93
CA LYS A 112 1.26 -13.10 14.45
C LYS A 112 1.52 -14.10 13.32
N ARG A 113 0.55 -14.29 12.40
CA ARG A 113 0.67 -15.20 11.24
C ARG A 113 1.89 -14.86 10.39
N MET A 114 2.13 -13.59 10.12
CA MET A 114 3.29 -13.16 9.33
C MET A 114 4.59 -13.46 10.08
N ARG A 115 4.71 -13.12 11.37
CA ARG A 115 5.94 -13.42 12.13
C ARG A 115 6.22 -14.91 12.25
N GLU A 116 5.19 -15.72 12.47
CA GLU A 116 5.29 -17.18 12.50
C GLU A 116 5.64 -17.74 11.12
N GLY A 117 5.02 -17.25 10.05
CA GLY A 117 5.33 -17.66 8.67
C GLY A 117 6.71 -17.18 8.18
N PHE A 118 7.26 -16.12 8.78
CA PHE A 118 8.62 -15.63 8.53
C PHE A 118 9.66 -16.21 9.51
N SER A 119 9.25 -16.96 10.53
CA SER A 119 10.13 -17.76 11.41
C SER A 119 10.05 -19.23 10.94
N LEU A 120 10.76 -19.69 9.91
CA LEU A 120 12.18 -20.11 9.85
C LEU A 120 12.42 -20.72 8.42
N PRO A 121 13.66 -20.87 7.91
CA PRO A 121 14.70 -21.66 8.57
C PRO A 121 15.53 -20.85 9.56
N ALA A 122 16.11 -21.53 10.54
CA ALA A 122 17.19 -20.98 11.35
C ALA A 122 18.22 -20.34 10.42
N ALA A 123 18.82 -19.22 10.85
CA ALA A 123 20.07 -18.75 10.26
C ALA A 123 20.94 -19.99 10.07
N PHE A 124 21.47 -20.21 8.85
CA PHE A 124 22.32 -21.34 8.53
C PHE A 124 23.53 -21.35 9.48
N ALA A 125 23.34 -21.92 10.67
CA ALA A 125 24.39 -22.29 11.59
C ALA A 125 25.07 -23.45 10.88
N ASN A 126 26.31 -23.21 10.44
CA ASN A 126 27.15 -24.07 9.62
C ASN A 126 27.14 -23.79 8.11
N ALA A 127 27.16 -22.51 7.70
CA ALA A 127 27.94 -22.17 6.51
C ALA A 127 29.44 -22.28 6.85
N GLN A 128 29.91 -23.52 7.03
CA GLN A 128 31.33 -23.86 6.94
C GLN A 128 31.77 -23.51 5.52
N TYR A 129 32.29 -22.30 5.31
CA TYR A 129 33.08 -22.02 4.12
C TYR A 129 34.38 -22.80 4.27
N VAL A 130 34.43 -23.98 3.65
CA VAL A 130 35.70 -24.68 3.43
C VAL A 130 36.54 -23.77 2.53
N SER A 131 37.58 -23.18 3.11
CA SER A 131 38.66 -22.59 2.34
C SER A 131 39.40 -23.74 1.67
N SER A 132 39.10 -23.99 0.40
CA SER A 132 39.93 -24.83 -0.44
C SER A 132 41.04 -23.98 -1.03
N HIS A 133 42.26 -24.46 -0.84
CA HIS A 133 43.54 -23.96 -1.34
C HIS A 133 43.57 -23.83 -2.86
#